data_AF-A0A4Q2Y9V2-F1
#
_entry.id   AF-A0A4Q2Y9V2-F1
#
_cell.length_a   1.000
_cell.length_b   1.000
_cell.length_c   1.000
_cell.angle_alpha   90.00
_cell.angle_beta   90.00
_cell.angle_gamma   90.00
#
_symmetry.space_group_name_H-M   'P 1'
#
loop_
_entity.id
_entity.type
_entity.pdbx_description
1 polymer ?
#
loop_
_entity_poly.entity_id
_entity_poly.type
_entity_poly.pdbx_seq_one_letter_code
_entity_poly.pdbx_strand_id
1 'polypeptide(L)'
;MDSSVQARLDDFIRRKGLRRTTQRDVIVRAVFSKDEHFTAEELFERVRKTDSDTSRATVYRTLGLLVEANLLQEIDLGDNQTTYDPNFLDKPSHNHLVCIDCGR
;
A
#
# COMPACT_ATOMS: atom_id res chain seq x y z
N MET A 1 -10.38 8.45 7.74
CA MET A 1 -9.68 8.57 6.44
C MET A 1 -9.93 7.37 5.52
N ASP A 2 -10.00 6.14 6.05
CA ASP A 2 -10.15 4.89 5.28
C ASP A 2 -11.31 4.86 4.25
N SER A 3 -12.48 5.43 4.57
CA SER A 3 -13.67 5.34 3.73
C SER A 3 -13.56 6.07 2.37
N SER A 4 -12.80 7.17 2.27
CA SER A 4 -12.62 7.87 0.99
C SER A 4 -11.65 7.14 0.07
N VAL A 5 -10.64 6.49 0.64
CA VAL A 5 -9.66 5.70 -0.10
C VAL A 5 -10.30 4.44 -0.69
N GLN A 6 -11.10 3.72 0.10
CA GLN A 6 -11.85 2.56 -0.38
C GLN A 6 -12.76 2.91 -1.55
N ALA A 7 -13.52 4.01 -1.45
CA ALA A 7 -14.41 4.45 -2.53
C ALA A 7 -13.66 4.77 -3.84
N ARG A 8 -12.48 5.42 -3.75
CA ARG A 8 -11.64 5.73 -4.91
C ARG A 8 -11.06 4.47 -5.54
N LEU A 9 -10.58 3.52 -4.74
CA LEU A 9 -10.09 2.25 -5.24
C LEU A 9 -11.22 1.45 -5.90
N ASP A 10 -12.42 1.41 -5.28
CA ASP A 10 -13.58 0.69 -5.80
C ASP A 10 -14.03 1.23 -7.17
N ASP A 11 -14.07 2.56 -7.34
CA ASP A 11 -14.33 3.18 -8.63
C ASP A 11 -13.24 2.82 -9.67
N PHE A 12 -11.97 2.88 -9.27
CA PHE A 12 -10.84 2.54 -10.13
C PHE A 12 -10.89 1.08 -10.61
N ILE A 13 -11.05 0.12 -9.70
CA ILE A 13 -11.10 -1.30 -10.05
C ILE A 13 -12.34 -1.63 -10.88
N ARG A 14 -13.48 -0.97 -10.61
CA ARG A 14 -14.70 -1.13 -11.40
C ARG A 14 -14.49 -0.67 -12.84
N ARG A 15 -13.84 0.47 -13.05
CA ARG A 15 -13.50 0.97 -14.41
C ARG A 15 -12.53 0.04 -15.15
N LYS A 16 -11.68 -0.69 -14.44
CA LYS A 16 -10.82 -1.75 -14.99
C LYS A 16 -11.51 -3.10 -15.19
N GLY A 17 -12.80 -3.24 -14.84
CA GLY A 17 -13.51 -4.51 -14.91
C GLY A 17 -13.06 -5.54 -13.87
N LEU A 18 -12.36 -5.10 -12.83
CA LEU A 18 -11.90 -5.93 -11.72
C LEU A 18 -12.94 -5.97 -10.59
N ARG A 19 -12.96 -7.07 -9.83
CA ARG A 19 -13.89 -7.25 -8.71
C ARG A 19 -13.34 -6.74 -7.39
N ARG A 20 -14.19 -6.14 -6.57
CA ARG A 20 -13.92 -5.91 -5.15
C ARG A 20 -13.85 -7.25 -4.42
N THR A 21 -12.91 -7.40 -3.49
CA THR A 21 -12.77 -8.62 -2.67
C THR A 21 -12.45 -8.25 -1.23
N THR A 22 -12.86 -9.10 -0.28
CA THR A 22 -12.58 -8.89 1.15
C THR A 22 -11.08 -8.82 1.45
N GLN A 23 -10.25 -9.59 0.73
CA GLN A 23 -8.79 -9.55 0.86
C GLN A 23 -8.22 -8.17 0.49
N ARG A 24 -8.73 -7.54 -0.58
CA ARG A 24 -8.33 -6.17 -0.94
C ARG A 24 -8.71 -5.20 0.16
N ASP A 25 -9.91 -5.33 0.73
CA ASP A 25 -10.33 -4.46 1.85
C ASP A 25 -9.42 -4.62 3.07
N VAL A 26 -9.01 -5.86 3.41
CA VAL A 26 -8.05 -6.10 4.51
C VAL A 26 -6.70 -5.43 4.22
N ILE A 27 -6.19 -5.59 3.00
CA ILE A 27 -4.91 -4.99 2.59
C ILE A 27 -4.98 -3.46 2.66
N VAL A 28 -6.04 -2.84 2.13
CA VAL A 28 -6.22 -1.38 2.16
C VAL A 28 -6.25 -0.87 3.60
N ARG A 29 -7.00 -1.51 4.49
CA ARG A 29 -7.00 -1.15 5.91
C ARG A 29 -5.61 -1.27 6.53
N ALA A 30 -4.85 -2.31 6.20
CA ALA A 30 -3.51 -2.50 6.73
C ALA A 30 -2.53 -1.42 6.22
N VAL A 31 -2.62 -1.04 4.94
CA VAL A 31 -1.83 0.06 4.34
C VAL A 31 -2.04 1.37 5.09
N PHE A 32 -3.30 1.78 5.29
CA PHE A 32 -3.63 3.07 5.89
C PHE A 32 -3.86 3.02 7.41
N SER A 33 -3.46 1.92 8.06
CA SER A 33 -3.53 1.79 9.53
C SER A 33 -2.40 2.53 10.24
N LYS A 34 -1.34 2.89 9.51
CA LYS A 34 -0.15 3.57 10.01
C LYS A 34 0.37 4.55 8.97
N ASP A 35 0.96 5.63 9.45
CA ASP A 35 1.60 6.66 8.62
C ASP A 35 3.08 6.33 8.31
N GLU A 36 3.55 5.15 8.71
CA GLU A 36 4.93 4.71 8.48
C GLU A 36 5.09 4.14 7.07
N HIS A 37 6.18 4.52 6.38
CA HIS A 37 6.61 3.84 5.16
C HIS A 37 6.81 2.34 5.41
N PHE A 38 6.54 1.53 4.39
CA PHE A 38 6.65 0.07 4.51
C PHE A 38 7.09 -0.58 3.21
N THR A 39 7.69 -1.76 3.31
CA THR A 39 7.91 -2.64 2.14
C THR A 39 6.73 -3.57 1.91
N ALA A 40 6.63 -4.15 0.71
CA ALA A 40 5.58 -5.14 0.42
C ALA A 40 5.63 -6.37 1.35
N GLU A 41 6.82 -6.81 1.76
CA GLU A 41 6.98 -7.94 2.70
C GLU A 41 6.55 -7.56 4.12
N GLU A 42 6.87 -6.34 4.59
CA GLU A 42 6.39 -5.87 5.88
C GLU A 42 4.86 -5.78 5.93
N LEU A 43 4.24 -5.29 4.86
CA LEU A 43 2.78 -5.27 4.73
C LEU A 43 2.20 -6.68 4.71
N PHE A 44 2.82 -7.61 3.98
CA PHE A 44 2.39 -9.00 3.93
C PHE A 44 2.38 -9.64 5.34
N GLU A 45 3.44 -9.46 6.12
CA GLU A 45 3.51 -9.95 7.50
C GLU A 45 2.47 -9.30 8.42
N ARG A 46 2.11 -8.03 8.19
CA ARG A 46 1.00 -7.36 8.91
C ARG A 46 -0.35 -7.97 8.54
N VAL A 47 -0.62 -8.13 7.24
CA VAL A 47 -1.90 -8.63 6.72
C VAL A 47 -2.13 -10.08 7.16
N ARG A 48 -1.12 -10.94 7.07
CA ARG A 48 -1.22 -12.37 7.42
C ARG A 48 -1.59 -12.61 8.89
N LYS A 49 -1.28 -11.66 9.79
CA LYS A 49 -1.72 -11.73 11.21
C LYS A 49 -3.23 -11.52 11.38
N THR A 50 -3.88 -10.91 10.39
CA THR A 50 -5.32 -10.61 10.40
C THR A 50 -6.10 -11.54 9.46
N ASP A 51 -5.53 -11.87 8.31
CA ASP A 51 -6.09 -12.77 7.30
C ASP A 51 -4.99 -13.70 6.76
N SER A 52 -4.95 -14.92 7.28
CA SER A 52 -3.95 -15.93 6.92
C SER A 52 -4.06 -16.44 5.48
N ASP A 53 -5.20 -16.25 4.84
CA ASP A 53 -5.47 -16.75 3.49
C ASP A 53 -4.96 -15.79 2.40
N THR A 54 -4.60 -14.56 2.79
CA THR A 54 -4.03 -13.59 1.85
C THR A 54 -2.64 -14.02 1.42
N SER A 55 -2.47 -14.25 0.12
CA SER A 55 -1.16 -14.56 -0.49
C SER A 55 -0.32 -13.30 -0.73
N ARG A 56 1.02 -13.46 -0.78
CA ARG A 56 1.95 -12.40 -1.23
C ARG A 56 1.51 -11.80 -2.56
N ALA A 57 1.18 -12.65 -3.54
CA ALA A 57 0.75 -12.20 -4.86
C ALA A 57 -0.50 -11.30 -4.81
N THR A 58 -1.40 -11.53 -3.86
CA THR A 58 -2.56 -10.65 -3.63
C THR A 58 -2.14 -9.30 -3.05
N VAL A 59 -1.18 -9.27 -2.13
CA VAL A 59 -0.60 -8.03 -1.58
C VAL A 59 0.04 -7.20 -2.70
N TYR A 60 0.97 -7.77 -3.46
CA TYR A 60 1.64 -7.07 -4.56
C TYR A 60 0.66 -6.54 -5.62
N ARG A 61 -0.32 -7.36 -6.05
CA ARG A 61 -1.34 -6.90 -7.00
C ARG A 61 -2.18 -5.75 -6.43
N THR A 62 -2.48 -5.77 -5.14
CA THR A 62 -3.29 -4.72 -4.52
C THR A 62 -2.49 -3.43 -4.34
N LEU A 63 -1.21 -3.52 -3.96
CA LEU A 63 -0.29 -2.38 -3.94
C LEU A 63 -0.18 -1.73 -5.33
N GLY A 64 0.02 -2.53 -6.38
CA GLY A 64 0.04 -2.01 -7.76
C GLY A 64 -1.25 -1.27 -8.12
N LEU A 65 -2.42 -1.79 -7.76
CA LEU A 65 -3.69 -1.09 -8.00
C LEU A 65 -3.79 0.23 -7.23
N LEU A 66 -3.27 0.30 -6.00
CA LEU A 66 -3.27 1.53 -5.20
C LEU A 66 -2.34 2.58 -5.80
N VAL A 67 -1.16 2.18 -6.27
CA VAL A 67 -0.20 3.05 -6.96
C VAL A 67 -0.80 3.58 -8.26
N GLU A 68 -1.34 2.70 -9.10
CA GLU A 68 -1.98 3.10 -10.36
C GLU A 68 -3.22 4.01 -10.15
N ALA A 69 -3.92 3.85 -9.03
CA ALA A 69 -5.03 4.72 -8.64
C ALA A 69 -4.58 6.06 -8.02
N ASN A 70 -3.27 6.32 -7.93
CA ASN A 70 -2.67 7.48 -7.25
C ASN A 70 -3.14 7.59 -5.78
N LEU A 71 -3.24 6.45 -5.10
CA LEU A 71 -3.59 6.35 -3.68
C LEU A 71 -2.36 6.03 -2.81
N LEU A 72 -1.25 5.64 -3.43
CA LEU A 72 0.02 5.26 -2.84
C LEU A 72 1.14 5.71 -3.77
N GLN A 73 2.31 5.99 -3.23
CA GLN A 73 3.51 6.27 -4.00
C GLN A 73 4.57 5.21 -3.73
N GLU A 74 5.23 4.76 -4.80
CA GLU A 74 6.44 3.96 -4.71
C GLU A 74 7.66 4.89 -4.59
N ILE A 75 8.55 4.53 -3.68
CA ILE A 75 9.82 5.19 -3.44
C ILE A 75 10.92 4.16 -3.62
N ASP A 76 11.85 4.49 -4.50
CA ASP A 76 13.11 3.77 -4.63
C ASP A 76 14.16 4.44 -3.74
N LEU A 77 14.61 3.73 -2.71
CA LEU A 77 15.62 4.18 -1.76
C LEU A 77 17.02 3.65 -2.10
N GLY A 78 17.19 2.91 -3.21
CA GLY A 78 18.46 2.35 -3.64
C GLY A 78 18.91 1.11 -2.88
N ASP A 79 18.04 0.50 -2.07
CA ASP A 79 18.31 -0.70 -1.26
C ASP A 79 17.75 -1.99 -1.90
N ASN A 80 17.52 -1.97 -3.21
CA ASN A 80 16.87 -3.02 -4.01
C ASN A 80 15.45 -3.40 -3.54
N GLN A 81 14.80 -2.58 -2.71
CA GLN A 81 13.43 -2.79 -2.26
C GLN A 81 12.55 -1.58 -2.56
N THR A 82 11.32 -1.85 -3.01
CA THR A 82 10.31 -0.80 -3.17
C THR A 82 9.71 -0.47 -1.81
N THR A 83 9.84 0.80 -1.42
CA THR A 83 9.19 1.35 -0.24
C THR A 83 7.91 2.07 -0.66
N TYR A 84 6.86 1.94 0.14
CA TYR A 84 5.54 2.49 -0.14
C TYR A 84 5.19 3.60 0.84
N ASP A 85 4.63 4.69 0.32
CA ASP A 85 4.25 5.87 1.09
C ASP A 85 2.72 5.98 1.27
N PRO A 86 2.18 5.69 2.46
CA PRO A 86 0.75 5.84 2.73
C PRO A 86 0.31 7.30 2.86
N ASN A 87 1.24 8.24 3.10
CA ASN A 87 0.94 9.66 3.33
C ASN A 87 0.81 10.46 2.04
N PHE A 88 1.05 9.85 0.88
CA PHE A 88 1.03 10.52 -0.42
C PHE A 88 -0.24 11.36 -0.66
N LEU A 89 -1.39 10.89 -0.19
CA LEU A 89 -2.66 11.58 -0.37
C LEU A 89 -2.77 12.88 0.42
N ASP A 90 -2.23 12.91 1.64
CA ASP A 90 -2.35 14.07 2.54
C ASP A 90 -1.14 15.01 2.40
N LYS A 91 0.03 14.48 2.03
CA LYS A 91 1.29 15.20 1.91
C LYS A 91 2.06 14.75 0.65
N PRO A 92 1.60 15.11 -0.55
CA PRO A 92 2.19 14.64 -1.81
C PRO A 92 3.62 15.18 -2.05
N SER A 93 4.01 16.27 -1.38
CA SER A 93 5.38 16.81 -1.42
C SER A 93 5.97 16.83 -0.01
N HIS A 94 6.75 15.81 0.33
CA HIS A 94 7.58 15.81 1.53
C HIS A 94 8.95 15.18 1.23
N ASN A 95 9.94 15.50 2.07
CA ASN A 95 11.29 14.96 1.91
C ASN A 95 11.40 13.61 2.63
N HIS A 96 12.03 12.65 1.97
CA HIS A 96 12.41 11.36 2.57
C HIS A 96 13.87 11.45 3.02
N LEU A 97 14.12 11.19 4.31
CA LEU A 97 15.46 11.07 4.88
C LEU A 97 15.70 9.59 5.17
N VAL A 98 16.83 9.05 4.73
CA VAL A 98 17.22 7.66 4.98
C VAL A 98 18.57 7.63 5.66
N CYS A 99 18.68 6.92 6.78
CA CYS A 99 19.93 6.66 7.45
C CYS A 99 20.77 5.65 6.66
N ILE A 100 22.00 6.02 6.29
CA ILE A 100 22.92 5.14 5.55
C ILE A 100 23.44 3.96 6.40
N ASP A 101 23.33 4.04 7.72
CA ASP A 101 23.79 2.98 8.63
C ASP A 101 22.74 1.89 8.85
N CYS A 102 21.44 2.24 8.82
CA CYS A 102 20.35 1.30 9.15
C CYS A 102 19.23 1.21 8.09
N GLY A 103 19.26 2.03 7.05
CA GLY A 103 18.28 2.01 5.95
C GLY A 103 16.87 2.49 6.35
N ARG A 104 16.74 3.19 7.48
CA ARG A 104 15.47 3.75 7.99
C ARG A 104 15.50 5.26 8.10
#